data_AF-A0A2G4H3I8-F1
#
_entry.id   AF-A0A2G4H3I8-F1
#
_cell.length_a   1.000
_cell.length_b   1.000
_cell.length_c   1.000
_cell.angle_alpha   90.00
_cell.angle_beta   90.00
_cell.angle_gamma   90.00
#
_symmetry.space_group_name_H-M   'P 1'
#
loop_
_entity.id
_entity.type
_entity.pdbx_description
1 polymer ?
#
loop_
_entity_poly.entity_id
_entity_poly.type
_entity_poly.pdbx_seq_one_letter_code
_entity_poly.pdbx_strand_id
1 'polypeptide(L)'
;MERLVRILAALLMLALVAGAAVMFVRAQFLKSAPSPIIAPTITSVIFSPDAYRPHRRHATLTFGLVKPDTATVLIFDTNDHTIATVPVVKKGKKLCAEWGGKLTNGNLAPDGPYHFAISLQQQKRLIRIPDPIVLDATPPVVTSTAKPSQRISPGLDGAAGTYTFTLSANEPTRFRLDVRQIDPSGAARLIRRETALQWTQRKELHWSADIGNLPLDTVGAFVQPGSYIVGWHAEDRGGNLVNAPAVVEPNSLAPAQVVDVETVALTPSLQPVTLLADVTLVRHQPGVDFPGDIVARAKGAPGAATLPPPTPGFYAIQISGGGWQAWAPEARAGRARVLVMEPLYSWQASNPSDADLSGFPDVPPAPLTLDRPFAAGIDTELAALGRTVAATQRSGVRTVGAITDQTIESRGLPRSARILVIANAPVWTAGLMVRLRRFVARGGQVVILDSTSLTRLATISQNALTLVGEEAANTTALQPLAALSEIRRGRAQLHS
;
A
#
# COMPACT_ATOMS: atom_id res chain seq x y z
N MET A 1 -91.78 -50.70 -18.82
CA MET A 1 -90.34 -50.93 -18.55
C MET A 1 -89.48 -49.73 -18.96
N GLU A 2 -89.63 -49.22 -20.18
CA GLU A 2 -88.82 -48.12 -20.74
C GLU A 2 -88.90 -46.78 -19.97
N ARG A 3 -90.09 -46.39 -19.50
CA ARG A 3 -90.27 -45.19 -18.66
C ARG A 3 -89.52 -45.27 -17.33
N LEU A 4 -89.47 -46.47 -16.73
CA LEU A 4 -88.82 -46.71 -15.44
C LEU A 4 -87.29 -46.61 -15.56
N VAL A 5 -86.74 -47.15 -16.66
CA VAL A 5 -85.31 -47.07 -16.98
C VAL A 5 -84.88 -45.63 -17.23
N ARG A 6 -85.68 -44.84 -17.96
CA ARG A 6 -85.38 -43.41 -18.19
C ARG A 6 -85.42 -42.59 -16.89
N ILE A 7 -86.37 -42.88 -16.00
CA ILE A 7 -86.44 -42.22 -14.68
C ILE A 7 -85.24 -42.61 -13.82
N LEU A 8 -84.88 -43.89 -13.76
CA LEU A 8 -83.69 -44.33 -13.00
C LEU A 8 -82.40 -43.74 -13.56
N ALA A 9 -82.23 -43.71 -14.88
CA ALA A 9 -81.06 -43.12 -15.53
C ALA A 9 -80.97 -41.60 -15.29
N ALA A 10 -82.11 -40.90 -15.35
CA ALA A 10 -82.17 -39.48 -15.04
C ALA A 10 -81.83 -39.20 -13.56
N LEU A 11 -82.34 -40.02 -12.63
CA LEU A 11 -82.02 -39.91 -11.21
C LEU A 11 -80.53 -40.19 -10.91
N LEU A 12 -79.96 -41.21 -11.58
CA LEU A 12 -78.54 -41.54 -11.46
C LEU A 12 -77.66 -40.41 -12.00
N MET A 13 -78.01 -39.86 -13.17
CA MET A 13 -77.28 -38.74 -13.77
C MET A 13 -77.39 -37.48 -12.88
N LEU A 14 -78.57 -37.19 -12.33
CA LEU A 14 -78.77 -36.08 -11.40
C LEU A 14 -77.91 -36.25 -10.13
N ALA A 15 -77.87 -37.46 -9.58
CA ALA A 15 -77.04 -37.79 -8.41
C ALA A 15 -75.55 -37.64 -8.73
N LEU A 16 -75.10 -38.07 -9.91
CA LEU A 16 -73.70 -37.96 -10.34
C LEU A 16 -73.29 -36.49 -10.53
N VAL A 17 -74.13 -35.67 -11.17
CA VAL A 17 -73.90 -34.23 -11.38
C VAL A 17 -73.89 -33.50 -10.04
N ALA A 18 -74.84 -33.78 -9.15
CA ALA A 18 -74.88 -33.21 -7.81
C ALA A 18 -73.63 -33.60 -6.99
N GLY A 19 -73.22 -34.87 -7.03
CA GLY A 19 -72.01 -35.36 -6.37
C GLY A 19 -70.74 -34.69 -6.90
N ALA A 20 -70.61 -34.56 -8.22
CA ALA A 20 -69.49 -33.88 -8.87
C ALA A 20 -69.46 -32.38 -8.52
N ALA A 21 -70.61 -31.71 -8.48
CA ALA A 21 -70.71 -30.30 -8.10
C ALA A 21 -70.29 -30.09 -6.63
N VAL A 22 -70.73 -30.95 -5.70
CA VAL A 22 -70.31 -30.89 -4.29
C VAL A 22 -68.79 -31.09 -4.16
N MET A 23 -68.22 -32.07 -4.87
CA MET A 23 -66.78 -32.31 -4.86
C MET A 23 -65.99 -31.16 -5.49
N PHE A 24 -66.50 -30.55 -6.57
CA PHE A 24 -65.90 -29.39 -7.21
C PHE A 24 -65.93 -28.17 -6.28
N VAL A 25 -67.08 -27.87 -5.68
CA VAL A 25 -67.21 -26.78 -4.70
C VAL A 25 -66.27 -26.99 -3.52
N ARG A 26 -66.17 -28.23 -3.01
CA ARG A 26 -65.21 -28.58 -1.95
C ARG A 26 -63.76 -28.35 -2.38
N ALA A 27 -63.41 -28.74 -3.61
CA ALA A 27 -62.09 -28.49 -4.17
C ALA A 27 -61.80 -26.99 -4.36
N GLN A 28 -62.79 -26.19 -4.78
CA GLN A 28 -62.66 -24.74 -4.91
C GLN A 28 -62.52 -24.06 -3.55
N PHE A 29 -63.28 -24.45 -2.54
CA PHE A 29 -63.09 -23.95 -1.17
C PHE A 29 -61.69 -24.27 -0.61
N LEU A 30 -61.13 -25.44 -0.94
CA LEU A 30 -59.76 -25.79 -0.55
C LEU A 30 -58.71 -24.95 -1.29
N LYS A 31 -58.97 -24.56 -2.54
CA LYS A 31 -58.10 -23.67 -3.35
C LYS A 31 -58.21 -22.20 -2.93
N SER A 32 -59.39 -21.75 -2.50
CA SER A 32 -59.67 -20.34 -2.12
C SER A 32 -59.38 -20.03 -0.66
N ALA A 33 -58.87 -20.99 0.13
CA ALA A 33 -58.52 -20.76 1.51
C ALA A 33 -57.38 -19.70 1.61
N PRO A 34 -57.51 -18.66 2.46
CA PRO A 34 -56.46 -17.66 2.65
C PRO A 34 -55.12 -18.32 2.98
N SER A 35 -54.03 -17.76 2.43
CA SER A 35 -52.68 -18.26 2.71
C SER A 35 -52.42 -18.23 4.23
N PRO A 36 -51.98 -19.34 4.86
CA PRO A 36 -51.73 -19.37 6.30
C PRO A 36 -50.42 -18.68 6.70
N ILE A 37 -49.65 -18.21 5.71
CA ILE A 37 -48.42 -17.43 5.89
C ILE A 37 -48.67 -15.95 5.59
N ILE A 38 -48.07 -15.07 6.40
CA ILE A 38 -48.20 -13.62 6.30
C ILE A 38 -46.87 -13.05 5.79
N ALA A 39 -46.94 -12.29 4.70
CA ALA A 39 -45.84 -11.48 4.15
C ALA A 39 -44.48 -12.22 4.13
N PRO A 40 -44.36 -13.35 3.40
CA PRO A 40 -43.07 -13.98 3.20
C PRO A 40 -42.13 -12.99 2.50
N THR A 41 -40.92 -12.82 3.02
CA THR A 41 -39.90 -11.95 2.45
C THR A 41 -38.58 -12.69 2.43
N ILE A 42 -37.92 -12.69 1.28
CA ILE A 42 -36.58 -13.22 1.13
C ILE A 42 -35.60 -12.05 1.08
N THR A 43 -34.55 -12.10 1.89
CA THR A 43 -33.39 -11.23 1.73
C THR A 43 -32.20 -12.02 1.21
N SER A 44 -31.38 -11.38 0.39
CA SER A 44 -30.22 -11.98 -0.32
C SER A 44 -30.65 -13.08 -1.30
N VAL A 45 -31.36 -12.67 -2.36
CA VAL A 45 -31.85 -13.55 -3.44
C VAL A 45 -30.72 -14.30 -4.13
N ILE A 46 -29.57 -13.65 -4.32
CA ILE A 46 -28.33 -14.29 -4.79
C ILE A 46 -27.32 -14.17 -3.65
N PHE A 47 -26.69 -15.28 -3.28
CA PHE A 47 -25.84 -15.34 -2.09
C PHE A 47 -24.73 -16.38 -2.25
N SER A 48 -23.64 -16.19 -1.51
CA SER A 48 -22.52 -17.12 -1.41
C SER A 48 -22.25 -17.41 0.07
N PRO A 49 -22.12 -18.68 0.51
CA PRO A 49 -21.80 -19.01 1.90
C PRO A 49 -20.50 -18.35 2.40
N ASP A 50 -19.56 -18.12 1.50
CA ASP A 50 -18.27 -17.49 1.77
C ASP A 50 -18.21 -16.01 1.37
N ALA A 51 -19.38 -15.39 1.12
CA ALA A 51 -19.47 -14.00 0.73
C ALA A 51 -18.68 -13.07 1.67
N TYR A 52 -18.00 -12.08 1.07
CA TYR A 52 -17.23 -11.07 1.80
C TYR A 52 -18.10 -10.31 2.80
N ARG A 53 -19.35 -10.01 2.41
CA ARG A 53 -20.32 -9.33 3.28
C ARG A 53 -21.15 -10.35 4.07
N PRO A 54 -21.18 -10.29 5.41
CA PRO A 54 -21.89 -11.28 6.22
C PRO A 54 -23.37 -11.48 5.87
N HIS A 55 -24.08 -10.42 5.47
CA HIS A 55 -25.50 -10.51 5.10
C HIS A 55 -25.76 -11.23 3.77
N ARG A 56 -24.72 -11.48 2.96
CA ARG A 56 -24.80 -12.28 1.73
C ARG A 56 -24.35 -13.73 1.91
N ARG A 57 -24.11 -14.16 3.15
CA ARG A 57 -23.75 -15.56 3.47
C ARG A 57 -24.93 -16.51 3.52
N HIS A 58 -26.14 -15.95 3.62
CA HIS A 58 -27.35 -16.74 3.78
C HIS A 58 -28.49 -16.12 2.97
N ALA A 59 -29.28 -16.96 2.34
CA ALA A 59 -30.64 -16.60 1.97
C ALA A 59 -31.51 -16.65 3.24
N THR A 60 -32.21 -15.55 3.53
CA THR A 60 -33.03 -15.46 4.74
C THR A 60 -34.50 -15.34 4.36
N LEU A 61 -35.30 -16.31 4.79
CA LEU A 61 -36.75 -16.26 4.68
C LEU A 61 -37.34 -15.77 6.01
N THR A 62 -38.08 -14.66 5.95
CA THR A 62 -38.87 -14.15 7.08
C THR A 62 -40.35 -14.23 6.76
N PHE A 63 -41.16 -14.77 7.66
CA PHE A 63 -42.61 -14.90 7.47
C PHE A 63 -43.38 -14.86 8.80
N GLY A 64 -44.64 -14.48 8.76
CA GLY A 64 -45.58 -14.64 9.88
C GLY A 64 -46.51 -15.84 9.67
N LEU A 65 -47.16 -16.30 10.72
CA LEU A 65 -48.25 -17.28 10.63
C LEU A 65 -49.57 -16.62 11.05
N VAL A 66 -50.65 -16.94 10.32
CA VAL A 66 -52.01 -16.47 10.66
C VAL A 66 -52.51 -17.14 11.94
N LYS A 67 -52.15 -18.42 12.14
CA LYS A 67 -52.45 -19.20 13.34
C LYS A 67 -51.15 -19.81 13.88
N PRO A 68 -51.00 -19.98 15.21
CA PRO A 68 -49.87 -20.71 15.77
C PRO A 68 -49.77 -22.11 15.14
N ASP A 69 -48.58 -22.49 14.68
CA ASP A 69 -48.28 -23.80 14.10
C ASP A 69 -46.77 -24.07 14.28
N THR A 70 -46.37 -25.33 14.16
CA THR A 70 -44.95 -25.73 14.10
C THR A 70 -44.53 -25.74 12.64
N ALA A 71 -43.76 -24.73 12.24
CA ALA A 71 -43.24 -24.58 10.89
C ALA A 71 -41.86 -25.21 10.76
N THR A 72 -41.66 -25.99 9.70
CA THR A 72 -40.35 -26.46 9.24
C THR A 72 -40.07 -25.85 7.88
N VAL A 73 -38.88 -25.30 7.66
CA VAL A 73 -38.49 -24.76 6.35
C VAL A 73 -37.64 -25.79 5.63
N LEU A 74 -37.97 -26.02 4.36
CA LEU A 74 -37.31 -26.96 3.46
C LEU A 74 -36.73 -26.19 2.28
N ILE A 75 -35.64 -26.71 1.72
CA ILE A 75 -35.05 -26.21 0.47
C ILE A 75 -35.26 -27.23 -0.63
N PHE A 76 -35.81 -26.76 -1.74
CA PHE A 76 -36.08 -27.55 -2.94
C PHE A 76 -35.13 -27.16 -4.07
N ASP A 77 -34.61 -28.14 -4.80
CA ASP A 77 -33.90 -27.94 -6.06
C ASP A 77 -34.87 -27.72 -7.23
N THR A 78 -34.34 -27.60 -8.45
CA THR A 78 -35.12 -27.44 -9.69
C THR A 78 -35.89 -28.68 -10.12
N ASN A 79 -35.56 -29.84 -9.57
CA ASN A 79 -36.22 -31.12 -9.83
C ASN A 79 -37.26 -31.47 -8.76
N ASP A 80 -37.60 -30.52 -7.89
CA ASP A 80 -38.53 -30.66 -6.79
C ASP A 80 -38.10 -31.67 -5.70
N HIS A 81 -36.80 -31.93 -5.59
CA HIS A 81 -36.25 -32.70 -4.48
C HIS A 81 -35.93 -31.80 -3.30
N THR A 82 -36.31 -32.25 -2.10
CA THR A 82 -35.88 -31.60 -0.86
C THR A 82 -34.41 -31.94 -0.58
N ILE A 83 -33.55 -30.91 -0.56
CA ILE A 83 -32.11 -31.06 -0.37
C ILE A 83 -31.63 -30.69 1.05
N ALA A 84 -32.37 -29.82 1.73
CA ALA A 84 -32.03 -29.34 3.06
C ALA A 84 -33.29 -29.06 3.90
N THR A 85 -33.15 -29.26 5.22
CA THR A 85 -34.10 -28.78 6.23
C THR A 85 -33.43 -27.67 7.02
N VAL A 86 -34.10 -26.53 7.13
CA VAL A 86 -33.58 -25.31 7.74
C VAL A 86 -34.28 -25.07 9.08
N PRO A 87 -33.53 -24.88 10.17
CA PRO A 87 -34.13 -24.57 11.46
C PRO A 87 -34.85 -23.21 11.39
N VAL A 88 -36.01 -23.15 12.05
CA VAL A 88 -36.82 -21.93 12.13
C VAL A 88 -36.63 -21.32 13.51
N VAL A 89 -36.25 -20.05 13.55
CA VAL A 89 -36.11 -19.27 14.79
C VAL A 89 -37.16 -18.17 14.85
N LYS A 90 -37.67 -17.88 16.05
CA LYS A 90 -38.64 -16.81 16.26
C LYS A 90 -37.91 -15.48 16.49
N LYS A 91 -38.15 -14.48 15.64
CA LYS A 91 -37.66 -13.10 15.78
C LYS A 91 -38.88 -12.17 15.99
N GLY A 92 -39.19 -11.90 17.26
CA GLY A 92 -40.38 -11.11 17.65
C GLY A 92 -41.68 -11.83 17.27
N LYS A 93 -42.53 -11.18 16.46
CA LYS A 93 -43.79 -11.76 15.93
C LYS A 93 -43.60 -12.56 14.64
N LYS A 94 -42.38 -12.60 14.08
CA LYS A 94 -42.07 -13.28 12.82
C LYS A 94 -41.19 -14.51 13.06
N LEU A 95 -41.25 -15.45 12.13
CA LEU A 95 -40.37 -16.60 12.01
C LEU A 95 -39.30 -16.30 10.97
N CYS A 96 -38.09 -16.81 11.19
CA CYS A 96 -36.92 -16.59 10.38
C CYS A 96 -36.23 -17.93 10.13
N ALA A 97 -35.85 -18.19 8.89
CA ALA A 97 -35.05 -19.33 8.50
C ALA A 97 -33.90 -18.83 7.62
N GLU A 98 -32.68 -19.27 7.95
CA GLU A 98 -31.45 -18.83 7.28
C GLU A 98 -30.77 -20.06 6.66
N TRP A 99 -30.65 -20.09 5.34
CA TRP A 99 -29.98 -21.16 4.63
C TRP A 99 -28.67 -20.67 4.04
N GLY A 100 -27.57 -21.30 4.45
CA GLY A 100 -26.21 -21.00 3.98
C GLY A 100 -25.70 -21.96 2.92
N GLY A 101 -26.59 -22.50 2.07
CA GLY A 101 -26.20 -23.33 0.92
C GLY A 101 -25.81 -24.78 1.25
N LYS A 102 -25.95 -25.24 2.49
CA LYS A 102 -25.57 -26.62 2.88
C LYS A 102 -26.73 -27.61 2.72
N LEU A 103 -26.41 -28.79 2.22
CA LEU A 103 -27.27 -29.98 2.16
C LEU A 103 -27.50 -30.56 3.56
N THR A 104 -28.47 -31.46 3.68
CA THR A 104 -28.78 -32.15 4.95
C THR A 104 -27.60 -32.94 5.52
N ASN A 105 -26.70 -33.44 4.65
CA ASN A 105 -25.48 -34.14 5.06
C ASN A 105 -24.32 -33.20 5.46
N GLY A 106 -24.55 -31.87 5.43
CA GLY A 106 -23.55 -30.85 5.76
C GLY A 106 -22.67 -30.40 4.59
N ASN A 107 -22.71 -31.08 3.44
CA ASN A 107 -21.95 -30.70 2.25
C ASN A 107 -22.54 -29.45 1.59
N LEU A 108 -21.73 -28.73 0.82
CA LEU A 108 -22.19 -27.61 0.02
C LEU A 108 -23.09 -28.10 -1.13
N ALA A 109 -24.24 -27.46 -1.32
CA ALA A 109 -25.11 -27.73 -2.46
C ALA A 109 -24.48 -27.15 -3.74
N PRO A 110 -24.71 -27.74 -4.92
CA PRO A 110 -24.22 -27.18 -6.18
C PRO A 110 -24.73 -25.76 -6.43
N ASP A 111 -23.97 -24.95 -7.15
CA ASP A 111 -24.43 -23.63 -7.60
C ASP A 111 -25.67 -23.76 -8.47
N GLY A 112 -26.63 -22.85 -8.28
CA GLY A 112 -27.88 -22.86 -9.01
C GLY A 112 -29.08 -22.33 -8.24
N PRO A 113 -30.27 -22.35 -8.87
CA PRO A 113 -31.49 -21.87 -8.26
C PRO A 113 -32.12 -22.92 -7.33
N TYR A 114 -32.70 -22.43 -6.24
CA TYR A 114 -33.40 -23.20 -5.21
C TYR A 114 -34.65 -22.45 -4.75
N HIS A 115 -35.54 -23.16 -4.06
CA HIS A 115 -36.77 -22.58 -3.50
C HIS A 115 -36.93 -22.93 -2.03
N PHE A 116 -37.40 -21.95 -1.25
CA PHE A 116 -37.93 -22.25 0.08
C PHE A 116 -39.31 -22.90 -0.03
N ALA A 117 -39.58 -23.83 0.88
CA ALA A 117 -40.92 -24.28 1.18
C ALA A 117 -41.15 -24.35 2.69
N ILE A 118 -42.38 -24.07 3.12
CA ILE A 118 -42.78 -24.08 4.52
C ILE A 118 -43.73 -25.26 4.72
N SER A 119 -43.32 -26.22 5.54
CA SER A 119 -44.16 -27.32 6.00
C SER A 119 -44.80 -26.96 7.34
N LEU A 120 -46.12 -26.97 7.39
CA LEU A 120 -46.92 -26.67 8.57
C LEU A 120 -47.51 -27.97 9.13
N GLN A 121 -47.05 -28.38 10.31
CA GLN A 121 -47.37 -29.70 10.86
C GLN A 121 -48.84 -29.86 11.21
N GLN A 122 -49.45 -28.89 11.91
CA GLN A 122 -50.84 -29.01 12.37
C GLN A 122 -51.82 -28.88 11.20
N GLN A 123 -51.50 -28.02 10.24
CA GLN A 123 -52.32 -27.80 9.05
C GLN A 123 -52.08 -28.84 7.93
N LYS A 124 -51.05 -29.70 8.05
CA LYS A 124 -50.64 -30.68 7.03
C LYS A 124 -50.51 -30.06 5.63
N ARG A 125 -49.90 -28.87 5.57
CA ARG A 125 -49.74 -28.09 4.33
C ARG A 125 -48.26 -27.83 4.06
N LEU A 126 -47.87 -27.99 2.79
CA LEU A 126 -46.58 -27.56 2.26
C LEU A 126 -46.81 -26.37 1.34
N ILE A 127 -46.13 -25.26 1.60
CA ILE A 127 -46.29 -24.02 0.85
C ILE A 127 -44.96 -23.64 0.24
N ARG A 128 -44.86 -23.65 -1.08
CA ARG A 128 -43.66 -23.24 -1.80
C ARG A 128 -43.63 -21.73 -1.95
N ILE A 129 -42.47 -21.14 -1.72
CA ILE A 129 -42.24 -19.73 -1.98
C ILE A 129 -41.90 -19.60 -3.48
N PRO A 130 -42.68 -18.82 -4.25
CA PRO A 130 -42.48 -18.71 -5.70
C PRO A 130 -41.13 -18.11 -6.07
N ASP A 131 -40.68 -17.12 -5.29
CA ASP A 131 -39.43 -16.40 -5.56
C ASP A 131 -38.23 -17.35 -5.34
N PRO A 132 -37.41 -17.60 -6.39
CA PRO A 132 -36.23 -18.43 -6.25
C PRO A 132 -35.14 -17.69 -5.48
N ILE A 133 -34.23 -18.47 -4.91
CA ILE A 133 -32.92 -18.02 -4.44
C ILE A 133 -31.85 -18.67 -5.28
N VAL A 134 -30.70 -18.04 -5.45
CA VAL A 134 -29.57 -18.55 -6.23
C VAL A 134 -28.39 -18.70 -5.29
N LEU A 135 -27.91 -19.93 -5.18
CA LEU A 135 -26.62 -20.23 -4.56
C LEU A 135 -25.54 -20.05 -5.62
N ASP A 136 -24.56 -19.21 -5.31
CA ASP A 136 -23.42 -18.90 -6.16
C ASP A 136 -22.17 -18.88 -5.27
N ALA A 137 -21.56 -20.04 -5.07
CA ALA A 137 -20.38 -20.22 -4.22
C ALA A 137 -19.06 -20.16 -5.00
N THR A 138 -19.11 -20.00 -6.33
CA THR A 138 -17.91 -19.98 -7.18
C THR A 138 -17.42 -18.55 -7.38
N PRO A 139 -16.18 -18.21 -6.95
CA PRO A 139 -15.64 -16.87 -7.19
C PRO A 139 -15.40 -16.57 -8.68
N PRO A 140 -15.49 -15.29 -9.10
CA PRO A 140 -15.28 -14.89 -10.48
C PRO A 140 -13.82 -15.09 -10.90
N VAL A 141 -13.59 -15.49 -12.14
CA VAL A 141 -12.25 -15.57 -12.74
C VAL A 141 -11.91 -14.23 -13.37
N VAL A 142 -10.87 -13.56 -12.87
CA VAL A 142 -10.45 -12.23 -13.32
C VAL A 142 -9.06 -12.29 -13.96
N THR A 143 -8.91 -11.61 -15.09
CA THR A 143 -7.65 -11.41 -15.81
C THR A 143 -7.31 -9.92 -15.85
N SER A 144 -6.00 -9.60 -15.82
CA SER A 144 -5.48 -8.24 -15.83
C SER A 144 -4.43 -8.05 -16.91
N THR A 145 -4.44 -6.89 -17.59
CA THR A 145 -3.42 -6.49 -18.57
C THR A 145 -2.29 -5.63 -17.98
N ALA A 146 -2.20 -5.58 -16.65
CA ALA A 146 -1.21 -4.79 -15.93
C ALA A 146 0.23 -5.10 -16.38
N LYS A 147 1.03 -4.06 -16.62
CA LYS A 147 2.45 -4.21 -16.97
C LYS A 147 3.27 -4.42 -15.69
N PRO A 148 4.28 -5.31 -15.70
CA PRO A 148 5.18 -5.50 -14.57
C PRO A 148 6.02 -4.24 -14.29
N SER A 149 6.21 -3.93 -13.00
CA SER A 149 7.06 -2.89 -12.40
C SER A 149 7.12 -1.62 -13.24
N GLN A 150 6.17 -0.72 -13.00
CA GLN A 150 6.09 0.51 -13.76
C GLN A 150 6.61 1.68 -12.94
N ARG A 151 7.56 2.40 -13.51
CA ARG A 151 7.97 3.70 -13.00
C ARG A 151 7.13 4.77 -13.67
N ILE A 152 6.58 5.69 -12.89
CA ILE A 152 5.81 6.83 -13.39
C ILE A 152 6.37 8.12 -12.82
N SER A 153 6.42 9.16 -13.65
CA SER A 153 6.80 10.49 -13.21
C SER A 153 5.75 11.53 -13.62
N PRO A 154 5.06 12.14 -12.64
CA PRO A 154 4.21 13.30 -12.90
C PRO A 154 4.97 14.40 -13.65
N GLY A 155 4.44 14.83 -14.79
CA GLY A 155 5.01 15.90 -15.61
C GLY A 155 5.62 15.44 -16.95
N LEU A 156 6.29 14.27 -17.01
CA LEU A 156 6.82 13.72 -18.27
C LEU A 156 5.83 12.75 -18.93
N ASP A 157 5.24 11.84 -18.15
CA ASP A 157 4.29 10.84 -18.64
C ASP A 157 2.87 11.42 -18.79
N GLY A 158 2.78 12.70 -19.16
CA GLY A 158 1.59 13.55 -19.03
C GLY A 158 1.54 14.29 -17.69
N ALA A 159 0.57 15.19 -17.54
CA ALA A 159 0.47 16.09 -16.39
C ALA A 159 0.39 15.37 -15.03
N ALA A 160 0.01 14.09 -15.01
CA ALA A 160 -0.36 13.36 -13.81
C ALA A 160 0.43 12.07 -13.51
N GLY A 161 1.21 11.54 -14.47
CA GLY A 161 1.84 10.21 -14.36
C GLY A 161 0.80 9.11 -14.16
N THR A 162 0.34 8.48 -15.24
CA THR A 162 -0.83 7.58 -15.19
C THR A 162 -0.44 6.11 -15.41
N TYR A 163 -0.79 5.28 -14.44
CA TYR A 163 -0.79 3.83 -14.53
C TYR A 163 -2.15 3.32 -14.99
N THR A 164 -2.20 2.63 -16.13
CA THR A 164 -3.44 2.13 -16.74
C THR A 164 -3.39 0.63 -16.95
N PHE A 165 -4.49 -0.04 -16.60
CA PHE A 165 -4.66 -1.47 -16.82
C PHE A 165 -6.13 -1.82 -17.04
N THR A 166 -6.38 -2.90 -17.76
CA THR A 166 -7.73 -3.42 -18.00
C THR A 166 -7.94 -4.68 -17.17
N LEU A 167 -9.08 -4.75 -16.50
CA LEU A 167 -9.59 -5.96 -15.88
C LEU A 167 -10.68 -6.57 -16.75
N SER A 168 -10.71 -7.90 -16.84
CA SER A 168 -11.75 -8.66 -17.51
C SER A 168 -12.13 -9.88 -16.67
N ALA A 169 -13.43 -10.07 -16.44
CA ALA A 169 -14.01 -11.17 -15.69
C ALA A 169 -14.86 -12.06 -16.60
N ASN A 170 -14.95 -13.34 -16.27
CA ASN A 170 -15.85 -14.30 -16.94
C ASN A 170 -17.34 -13.95 -16.73
N GLU A 171 -17.67 -13.15 -15.72
CA GLU A 171 -19.02 -12.73 -15.39
C GLU A 171 -19.10 -11.26 -14.94
N PRO A 172 -20.30 -10.65 -14.86
CA PRO A 172 -20.44 -9.28 -14.40
C PRO A 172 -20.03 -9.11 -12.93
N THR A 173 -19.01 -8.30 -12.67
CA THR A 173 -18.51 -8.00 -11.33
C THR A 173 -18.48 -6.50 -11.07
N ARG A 174 -18.34 -6.12 -9.80
CA ARG A 174 -18.00 -4.77 -9.37
C ARG A 174 -16.51 -4.69 -9.12
N PHE A 175 -15.79 -4.04 -10.04
CA PHE A 175 -14.37 -3.76 -9.87
C PHE A 175 -14.14 -2.52 -9.01
N ARG A 176 -13.26 -2.65 -8.01
CA ARG A 176 -12.78 -1.56 -7.15
C ARG A 176 -11.27 -1.48 -7.20
N LEU A 177 -10.74 -0.29 -7.41
CA LEU A 177 -9.32 0.01 -7.25
C LEU A 177 -8.99 0.41 -5.81
N ASP A 178 -7.89 -0.13 -5.28
CA ASP A 178 -7.27 0.27 -4.01
C ASP A 178 -5.79 0.59 -4.28
N VAL A 179 -5.32 1.77 -3.88
CA VAL A 179 -3.89 2.13 -3.98
C VAL A 179 -3.34 2.34 -2.59
N ARG A 180 -2.20 1.71 -2.30
CA ARG A 180 -1.49 1.81 -1.02
C ARG A 180 -0.10 2.36 -1.24
N GLN A 181 0.33 3.32 -0.43
CA GLN A 181 1.72 3.74 -0.34
C GLN A 181 2.46 2.81 0.62
N ILE A 182 3.68 2.40 0.28
CA ILE A 182 4.56 1.72 1.24
C ILE A 182 5.46 2.75 1.91
N ASP A 183 5.36 2.82 3.24
CA ASP A 183 6.19 3.67 4.07
C ASP A 183 7.61 3.08 4.19
N PRO A 184 8.64 3.88 4.53
CA PRO A 184 10.00 3.40 4.74
C PRO A 184 10.15 2.30 5.82
N SER A 185 9.16 2.14 6.70
CA SER A 185 9.08 1.04 7.67
C SER A 185 8.58 -0.28 7.09
N GLY A 186 8.15 -0.28 5.83
CA GLY A 186 7.44 -1.39 5.17
C GLY A 186 5.93 -1.42 5.42
N ALA A 187 5.37 -0.47 6.16
CA ALA A 187 3.93 -0.39 6.41
C ALA A 187 3.16 0.07 5.16
N ALA A 188 2.02 -0.57 4.87
CA ALA A 188 1.16 -0.21 3.74
C ALA A 188 0.02 0.72 4.16
N ARG A 189 0.01 1.95 3.66
CA ARG A 189 -1.02 2.97 3.94
C ARG A 189 -1.96 3.14 2.75
N LEU A 190 -3.26 2.91 2.95
CA LEU A 190 -4.27 3.14 1.90
C LEU A 190 -4.37 4.64 1.58
N ILE A 191 -4.10 5.01 0.32
CA ILE A 191 -4.18 6.40 -0.15
C ILE A 191 -5.37 6.64 -1.08
N ARG A 192 -5.84 5.61 -1.80
CA ARG A 192 -6.96 5.71 -2.73
C ARG A 192 -7.85 4.50 -2.66
N ARG A 193 -9.16 4.73 -2.69
CA ARG A 193 -10.16 3.70 -2.92
C ARG A 193 -11.28 4.25 -3.79
N GLU A 194 -11.57 3.57 -4.89
CA GLU A 194 -12.72 3.95 -5.72
C GLU A 194 -14.04 3.55 -5.04
N THR A 195 -15.04 4.43 -5.08
CA THR A 195 -16.34 4.24 -4.42
C THR A 195 -17.50 4.06 -5.41
N ALA A 196 -17.33 4.46 -6.68
CA ALA A 196 -18.33 4.28 -7.74
C ALA A 196 -18.19 2.88 -8.38
N LEU A 197 -19.17 2.02 -8.16
CA LEU A 197 -19.14 0.61 -8.58
C LEU A 197 -20.32 0.28 -9.49
N GLN A 198 -20.04 0.04 -10.77
CA GLN A 198 -21.01 -0.51 -11.74
C GLN A 198 -20.72 -1.98 -12.01
N TRP A 199 -21.77 -2.75 -12.33
CA TRP A 199 -21.63 -4.13 -12.77
C TRP A 199 -21.12 -4.16 -14.21
N THR A 200 -19.97 -4.77 -14.44
CA THR A 200 -19.39 -4.92 -15.78
C THR A 200 -18.51 -6.18 -15.85
N GLN A 201 -18.36 -6.73 -17.05
CA GLN A 201 -17.39 -7.81 -17.30
C GLN A 201 -16.00 -7.27 -17.63
N ARG A 202 -15.89 -6.00 -18.02
CA ARG A 202 -14.62 -5.35 -18.39
C ARG A 202 -14.58 -3.93 -17.88
N LYS A 203 -13.47 -3.54 -17.26
CA LYS A 203 -13.23 -2.16 -16.80
C LYS A 203 -11.79 -1.78 -17.06
N GLU A 204 -11.61 -0.65 -17.72
CA GLU A 204 -10.32 0.03 -17.76
C GLU A 204 -10.19 0.86 -16.48
N LEU A 205 -9.11 0.63 -15.75
CA LEU A 205 -8.77 1.35 -14.54
C LEU A 205 -7.53 2.19 -14.81
N HIS A 206 -7.57 3.42 -14.31
CA HIS A 206 -6.44 4.33 -14.31
C HIS A 206 -6.20 4.83 -12.89
N TRP A 207 -4.94 4.85 -12.53
CA TRP A 207 -4.44 5.56 -11.38
C TRP A 207 -3.42 6.57 -11.84
N SER A 208 -3.70 7.84 -11.55
CA SER A 208 -2.76 8.93 -11.73
C SER A 208 -2.10 9.26 -10.40
N ALA A 209 -0.84 9.66 -10.45
CA ALA A 209 -0.14 10.20 -9.30
C ALA A 209 -0.64 11.62 -8.93
N ASP A 210 -1.52 12.26 -9.73
CA ASP A 210 -2.24 13.47 -9.34
C ASP A 210 -3.38 13.19 -8.34
N ILE A 211 -3.58 14.12 -7.40
CA ILE A 211 -4.57 13.97 -6.32
C ILE A 211 -6.00 14.35 -6.80
N GLY A 212 -6.18 14.74 -8.06
CA GLY A 212 -7.38 15.40 -8.59
C GLY A 212 -8.73 14.67 -8.49
N ASN A 213 -8.76 13.40 -8.04
CA ASN A 213 -9.99 12.59 -7.95
C ASN A 213 -10.19 11.87 -6.59
N LEU A 214 -9.87 12.51 -5.44
CA LEU A 214 -10.14 11.98 -4.09
C LEU A 214 -10.70 13.02 -3.09
N PRO A 215 -11.67 12.63 -2.22
CA PRO A 215 -11.75 13.03 -0.81
C PRO A 215 -11.31 11.83 0.09
N LEU A 216 -10.71 11.95 1.27
CA LEU A 216 -10.63 13.01 2.29
C LEU A 216 -9.20 13.55 2.50
N ASP A 217 -9.16 14.81 2.96
CA ASP A 217 -8.20 15.49 3.85
C ASP A 217 -6.71 15.70 3.53
N THR A 218 -6.26 15.82 2.28
CA THR A 218 -4.88 16.33 2.05
C THR A 218 -4.72 17.31 0.88
N VAL A 219 -4.11 18.45 1.17
CA VAL A 219 -3.69 19.50 0.23
C VAL A 219 -2.26 19.21 -0.27
N GLY A 220 -2.02 19.21 -1.59
CA GLY A 220 -0.65 19.18 -2.15
C GLY A 220 -0.38 18.55 -3.54
N ALA A 221 -1.31 18.60 -4.50
CA ALA A 221 -1.17 18.34 -5.96
C ALA A 221 -0.69 16.98 -6.53
N PHE A 222 0.28 16.24 -5.96
CA PHE A 222 0.57 14.84 -6.34
C PHE A 222 0.98 13.97 -5.14
N VAL A 223 0.97 12.65 -5.30
CA VAL A 223 1.47 11.71 -4.29
C VAL A 223 2.98 11.85 -4.10
N GLN A 224 3.49 11.51 -2.90
CA GLN A 224 4.92 11.57 -2.61
C GLN A 224 5.72 10.59 -3.48
N PRO A 225 7.02 10.83 -3.72
CA PRO A 225 7.87 9.82 -4.33
C PRO A 225 7.94 8.55 -3.49
N GLY A 226 8.12 7.42 -4.15
CA GLY A 226 8.27 6.11 -3.51
C GLY A 226 7.39 5.04 -4.15
N SER A 227 7.33 3.89 -3.48
CA SER A 227 6.68 2.70 -4.01
C SER A 227 5.21 2.62 -3.63
N TYR A 228 4.37 2.32 -4.61
CA TYR A 228 2.93 2.19 -4.47
C TYR A 228 2.46 0.82 -4.93
N ILE A 229 1.50 0.26 -4.18
CA ILE A 229 0.82 -0.96 -4.55
C ILE A 229 -0.53 -0.60 -5.14
N VAL A 230 -0.71 -0.89 -6.43
CA VAL A 230 -1.97 -0.76 -7.15
C VAL A 230 -2.68 -2.11 -7.11
N GLY A 231 -3.67 -2.20 -6.24
CA GLY A 231 -4.52 -3.38 -6.07
C GLY A 231 -5.92 -3.19 -6.63
N TRP A 232 -6.60 -4.30 -6.88
CA TRP A 232 -7.99 -4.32 -7.28
C TRP A 232 -8.78 -5.41 -6.54
N HIS A 233 -10.10 -5.21 -6.50
CA HIS A 233 -11.08 -6.15 -5.96
C HIS A 233 -12.19 -6.34 -6.98
N ALA A 234 -12.71 -7.55 -7.13
CA ALA A 234 -13.84 -7.89 -7.97
C ALA A 234 -14.86 -8.66 -7.12
N GLU A 235 -16.04 -8.06 -6.91
CA GLU A 235 -17.18 -8.67 -6.20
C GLU A 235 -18.22 -9.10 -7.25
N ASP A 236 -18.60 -10.37 -7.29
CA ASP A 236 -19.69 -10.86 -8.17
C ASP A 236 -21.09 -10.63 -7.55
N ARG A 237 -22.14 -11.20 -8.16
CA ARG A 237 -23.51 -11.06 -7.65
C ARG A 237 -23.79 -11.91 -6.42
N GLY A 238 -23.19 -13.10 -6.29
CA GLY A 238 -23.20 -13.91 -5.07
C GLY A 238 -22.55 -13.22 -3.86
N GLY A 239 -21.67 -12.26 -4.12
CA GLY A 239 -20.84 -11.60 -3.11
C GLY A 239 -19.51 -12.30 -2.88
N ASN A 240 -19.10 -13.22 -3.76
CA ASN A 240 -17.74 -13.74 -3.79
C ASN A 240 -16.79 -12.61 -4.18
N LEU A 241 -15.63 -12.58 -3.53
CA LEU A 241 -14.64 -11.54 -3.70
C LEU A 241 -13.33 -12.17 -4.15
N VAL A 242 -12.79 -11.65 -5.25
CA VAL A 242 -11.41 -11.89 -5.65
C VAL A 242 -10.65 -10.57 -5.60
N ASN A 243 -9.45 -10.57 -5.03
CA ASN A 243 -8.60 -9.40 -4.97
C ASN A 243 -7.18 -9.73 -5.35
N ALA A 244 -6.50 -8.74 -5.92
CA ALA A 244 -5.09 -8.81 -6.22
C ALA A 244 -4.42 -7.49 -5.80
N PRO A 245 -3.34 -7.51 -5.00
CA PRO A 245 -2.78 -8.71 -4.37
C PRO A 245 -3.73 -9.28 -3.32
N ALA A 246 -3.67 -10.60 -3.13
CA ALA A 246 -4.40 -11.29 -2.06
C ALA A 246 -3.81 -10.92 -0.69
N VAL A 247 -2.48 -10.86 -0.63
CA VAL A 247 -1.68 -10.55 0.56
C VAL A 247 -0.68 -9.45 0.20
N VAL A 248 -0.54 -8.46 1.08
CA VAL A 248 0.43 -7.36 0.92
C VAL A 248 1.57 -7.60 1.88
N GLU A 249 2.56 -8.37 1.45
CA GLU A 249 3.76 -8.70 2.21
C GLU A 249 5.01 -8.65 1.32
N PRO A 250 6.21 -8.43 1.88
CA PRO A 250 7.46 -8.49 1.13
C PRO A 250 7.59 -9.80 0.34
N ASN A 251 8.05 -9.71 -0.90
CA ASN A 251 8.23 -10.85 -1.83
C ASN A 251 6.94 -11.62 -2.21
N SER A 252 5.75 -11.18 -1.77
CA SER A 252 4.47 -11.82 -2.15
C SER A 252 3.75 -11.10 -3.28
N LEU A 253 4.26 -9.95 -3.70
CA LEU A 253 3.64 -9.09 -4.71
C LEU A 253 4.11 -9.45 -6.11
N ALA A 254 3.18 -9.44 -7.05
CA ALA A 254 3.56 -9.49 -8.45
C ALA A 254 4.15 -8.12 -8.85
N PRO A 255 5.22 -8.08 -9.66
CA PRO A 255 5.78 -6.85 -10.23
C PRO A 255 4.72 -5.92 -10.83
N ALA A 256 3.67 -6.47 -11.44
CA ALA A 256 2.59 -5.71 -12.06
C ALA A 256 1.72 -4.90 -11.09
N GLN A 257 1.86 -5.11 -9.78
CA GLN A 257 1.12 -4.39 -8.75
C GLN A 257 1.95 -3.29 -8.11
N VAL A 258 3.26 -3.26 -8.39
CA VAL A 258 4.18 -2.26 -7.86
C VAL A 258 4.35 -1.16 -8.89
N VAL A 259 4.17 0.07 -8.43
CA VAL A 259 4.35 1.28 -9.21
C VAL A 259 5.21 2.24 -8.43
N ASP A 260 6.39 2.58 -8.96
CA ASP A 260 7.28 3.57 -8.35
C ASP A 260 6.99 4.95 -8.91
N VAL A 261 6.71 5.87 -8.00
CA VAL A 261 6.54 7.28 -8.34
C VAL A 261 7.87 7.98 -8.14
N GLU A 262 8.47 8.46 -9.23
CA GLU A 262 9.67 9.30 -9.19
C GLU A 262 9.31 10.72 -9.61
N THR A 263 9.77 11.73 -8.87
CA THR A 263 9.52 13.14 -9.22
C THR A 263 10.82 13.87 -9.54
N VAL A 264 11.29 14.70 -8.62
CA VAL A 264 12.56 15.41 -8.67
C VAL A 264 13.43 14.84 -7.56
N ALA A 265 14.59 14.31 -7.90
CA ALA A 265 15.57 13.82 -6.94
C ALA A 265 17.00 14.23 -7.33
N LEU A 266 17.92 14.18 -6.36
CA LEU A 266 19.36 14.39 -6.59
C LEU A 266 20.14 13.23 -6.01
N THR A 267 21.11 12.75 -6.78
CA THR A 267 22.14 11.82 -6.27
C THR A 267 23.22 12.59 -5.48
N PRO A 268 24.04 11.90 -4.69
CA PRO A 268 25.26 12.45 -4.08
C PRO A 268 26.23 13.09 -5.08
N SER A 269 26.30 12.56 -6.30
CA SER A 269 27.06 13.16 -7.41
C SER A 269 26.40 14.40 -8.03
N LEU A 270 25.31 14.87 -7.42
CA LEU A 270 24.49 16.01 -7.86
C LEU A 270 23.90 15.82 -9.25
N GLN A 271 23.68 14.57 -9.66
CA GLN A 271 22.96 14.27 -10.89
C GLN A 271 21.46 14.36 -10.61
N PRO A 272 20.71 15.20 -11.34
CA PRO A 272 19.27 15.24 -11.22
C PRO A 272 18.68 13.94 -11.76
N VAL A 273 17.86 13.30 -10.95
CA VAL A 273 17.01 12.18 -11.36
C VAL A 273 15.60 12.75 -11.45
N THR A 274 15.24 13.17 -12.64
CA THR A 274 13.93 13.73 -12.92
C THR A 274 13.62 13.64 -14.40
N LEU A 275 12.33 13.59 -14.69
CA LEU A 275 11.82 13.61 -16.05
C LEU A 275 11.26 15.01 -16.44
N LEU A 276 11.42 16.02 -15.58
CA LEU A 276 10.90 17.36 -15.86
C LEU A 276 11.71 18.13 -16.92
N ALA A 277 11.01 18.96 -17.70
CA ALA A 277 11.64 19.80 -18.73
C ALA A 277 12.54 20.89 -18.16
N ASP A 278 12.21 21.43 -16.98
CA ASP A 278 12.97 22.48 -16.29
C ASP A 278 13.01 22.22 -14.79
N VAL A 279 14.16 22.55 -14.19
CA VAL A 279 14.38 22.54 -12.75
C VAL A 279 15.05 23.84 -12.29
N THR A 280 14.87 24.18 -11.02
CA THR A 280 15.61 25.22 -10.32
C THR A 280 16.54 24.54 -9.32
N LEU A 281 17.83 24.88 -9.39
CA LEU A 281 18.82 24.50 -8.40
C LEU A 281 19.09 25.70 -7.50
N VAL A 282 19.10 25.50 -6.19
CA VAL A 282 19.48 26.50 -5.20
C VAL A 282 20.52 25.89 -4.28
N ARG A 283 21.69 26.53 -4.21
CA ARG A 283 22.70 26.19 -3.20
C ARG A 283 22.44 27.01 -1.96
N HIS A 284 22.26 26.31 -0.85
CA HIS A 284 22.19 26.88 0.48
C HIS A 284 23.48 26.59 1.23
N GLN A 285 23.86 27.50 2.12
CA GLN A 285 24.93 27.30 3.09
C GLN A 285 24.29 27.15 4.48
N PRO A 286 24.07 25.91 4.96
CA PRO A 286 23.40 25.67 6.23
C PRO A 286 24.21 26.21 7.41
N GLY A 287 23.50 26.79 8.38
CA GLY A 287 24.08 27.35 9.60
C GLY A 287 23.42 26.77 10.86
N VAL A 288 23.06 27.65 11.79
CA VAL A 288 22.22 27.24 12.94
C VAL A 288 20.79 26.92 12.48
N ASP A 289 20.31 27.66 11.48
CA ASP A 289 19.02 27.47 10.82
C ASP A 289 19.20 26.71 9.50
N PHE A 290 18.17 25.96 9.11
CA PHE A 290 18.07 25.27 7.83
C PHE A 290 16.87 25.84 7.04
N PRO A 291 17.00 26.11 5.73
CA PRO A 291 18.11 25.73 4.85
C PRO A 291 19.36 26.64 4.93
N GLY A 292 19.27 27.80 5.60
CA GLY A 292 20.36 28.75 5.72
C GLY A 292 20.41 29.77 4.57
N ASP A 293 21.59 30.32 4.30
CA ASP A 293 21.76 31.40 3.32
C ASP A 293 21.78 30.86 1.88
N ILE A 294 21.04 31.50 0.98
CA ILE A 294 21.13 31.20 -0.46
C ILE A 294 22.41 31.82 -1.01
N VAL A 295 23.32 30.98 -1.49
CA VAL A 295 24.63 31.41 -2.02
C VAL A 295 24.73 31.28 -3.54
N ALA A 296 23.87 30.49 -4.17
CA ALA A 296 23.77 30.42 -5.62
C ALA A 296 22.39 29.90 -6.06
N ARG A 297 21.98 30.28 -7.27
CA ARG A 297 20.74 29.80 -7.91
C ARG A 297 20.97 29.64 -9.41
N ALA A 298 20.42 28.58 -9.99
CA ALA A 298 20.38 28.33 -11.42
C ALA A 298 19.01 27.76 -11.81
N LYS A 299 18.59 28.00 -13.06
CA LYS A 299 17.38 27.42 -13.63
C LYS A 299 17.68 26.93 -15.04
N GLY A 300 17.11 25.80 -15.43
CA GLY A 300 17.17 25.26 -16.79
C GLY A 300 16.83 23.77 -16.81
N ALA A 301 17.02 23.14 -17.96
CA ALA A 301 16.82 21.71 -18.11
C ALA A 301 17.71 20.90 -17.13
N PRO A 302 17.27 19.70 -16.70
CA PRO A 302 18.09 18.78 -15.93
C PRO A 302 19.46 18.56 -16.61
N GLY A 303 20.54 18.64 -15.84
CA GLY A 303 21.91 18.53 -16.34
C GLY A 303 22.49 19.79 -17.01
N ALA A 304 21.64 20.70 -17.50
CA ALA A 304 22.07 22.00 -18.03
C ALA A 304 22.09 23.09 -16.94
N ALA A 305 21.18 23.02 -15.97
CA ALA A 305 21.20 23.89 -14.80
C ALA A 305 22.50 23.68 -14.01
N THR A 306 23.42 24.64 -14.09
CA THR A 306 24.75 24.55 -13.46
C THR A 306 24.93 25.66 -12.44
N LEU A 307 25.27 25.29 -11.21
CA LEU A 307 25.63 26.24 -10.17
C LEU A 307 27.11 26.64 -10.29
N PRO A 308 27.49 27.90 -10.02
CA PRO A 308 28.88 28.32 -10.00
C PRO A 308 29.70 27.50 -8.98
N PRO A 309 31.01 27.34 -9.15
CA PRO A 309 31.83 26.61 -8.19
C PRO A 309 31.81 27.33 -6.83
N PRO A 310 31.55 26.61 -5.73
CA PRO A 310 31.51 27.21 -4.38
C PRO A 310 32.91 27.36 -3.77
N THR A 311 33.00 28.17 -2.72
CA THR A 311 34.16 28.21 -1.83
C THR A 311 34.22 26.95 -0.95
N PRO A 312 35.29 26.73 -0.16
CA PRO A 312 35.32 25.61 0.77
C PRO A 312 34.20 25.74 1.82
N GLY A 313 33.40 24.70 2.00
CA GLY A 313 32.24 24.71 2.90
C GLY A 313 31.41 23.42 2.83
N PHE A 314 30.39 23.40 3.69
CA PHE A 314 29.26 22.47 3.63
C PHE A 314 28.09 23.21 2.98
N TYR A 315 27.46 22.58 1.99
CA TYR A 315 26.32 23.15 1.28
C TYR A 315 25.20 22.11 1.15
N ALA A 316 23.97 22.61 1.03
CA ALA A 316 22.81 21.83 0.67
C ALA A 316 22.29 22.32 -0.68
N ILE A 317 22.24 21.43 -1.67
CA ILE A 317 21.61 21.69 -2.96
C ILE A 317 20.14 21.31 -2.86
N GLN A 318 19.29 22.30 -3.05
CA GLN A 318 17.87 22.11 -3.32
C GLN A 318 17.67 22.04 -4.82
N ILE A 319 16.98 21.01 -5.29
CA ILE A 319 16.39 20.98 -6.63
C ILE A 319 14.88 21.15 -6.49
N SER A 320 14.26 21.91 -7.38
CA SER A 320 12.81 22.03 -7.42
C SER A 320 12.27 22.14 -8.85
N GLY A 321 11.08 21.59 -9.06
CA GLY A 321 10.41 21.56 -10.37
C GLY A 321 9.05 20.88 -10.27
N GLY A 322 8.06 21.33 -11.05
CA GLY A 322 6.74 20.70 -11.07
C GLY A 322 6.00 20.67 -9.73
N GLY A 323 6.32 21.58 -8.80
CA GLY A 323 5.79 21.59 -7.43
C GLY A 323 6.56 20.71 -6.43
N TRP A 324 7.56 19.96 -6.90
CA TRP A 324 8.39 19.07 -6.10
C TRP A 324 9.70 19.74 -5.70
N GLN A 325 10.29 19.25 -4.61
CA GLN A 325 11.64 19.59 -4.21
C GLN A 325 12.36 18.39 -3.61
N ALA A 326 13.68 18.35 -3.79
CA ALA A 326 14.56 17.39 -3.14
C ALA A 326 15.88 18.06 -2.74
N TRP A 327 16.62 17.39 -1.86
CA TRP A 327 17.83 17.91 -1.24
C TRP A 327 18.99 16.93 -1.39
N ALA A 328 20.19 17.45 -1.61
CA ALA A 328 21.43 16.69 -1.56
C ALA A 328 22.56 17.53 -0.92
N PRO A 329 23.48 16.89 -0.18
CA PRO A 329 24.69 17.55 0.33
C PRO A 329 25.67 17.88 -0.81
N GLU A 330 26.47 18.92 -0.63
CA GLU A 330 27.62 19.23 -1.49
C GLU A 330 28.85 19.58 -0.64
N ALA A 331 29.76 18.61 -0.51
CA ALA A 331 31.03 18.77 0.21
C ALA A 331 32.08 19.53 -0.60
N ARG A 332 32.71 20.53 0.03
CA ARG A 332 33.77 21.32 -0.58
C ARG A 332 34.93 21.52 0.38
N ALA A 333 35.97 20.69 0.24
CA ALA A 333 37.13 20.75 1.12
C ALA A 333 38.06 21.92 0.80
N GLY A 334 38.26 22.20 -0.49
CA GLY A 334 39.20 23.19 -1.02
C GLY A 334 40.57 23.15 -0.30
N ARG A 335 41.03 24.33 0.18
CA ARG A 335 42.28 24.47 0.95
C ARG A 335 42.06 24.64 2.45
N ALA A 336 40.88 24.29 2.97
CA ALA A 336 40.58 24.46 4.39
C ALA A 336 41.54 23.63 5.27
N ARG A 337 41.90 24.18 6.43
CA ARG A 337 42.73 23.48 7.44
C ARG A 337 41.86 22.65 8.39
N VAL A 338 40.59 23.02 8.56
CA VAL A 338 39.62 22.28 9.36
C VAL A 338 38.52 21.81 8.42
N LEU A 339 38.25 20.50 8.45
CA LEU A 339 37.20 19.87 7.67
C LEU A 339 36.16 19.25 8.60
N VAL A 340 34.89 19.35 8.22
CA VAL A 340 33.81 18.53 8.80
C VAL A 340 33.51 17.39 7.84
N MET A 341 33.34 16.19 8.37
CA MET A 341 32.99 15.02 7.56
C MET A 341 31.48 15.01 7.26
N GLU A 342 31.14 14.87 5.99
CA GLU A 342 29.79 14.51 5.56
C GLU A 342 29.66 12.98 5.60
N PRO A 343 28.76 12.43 6.43
CA PRO A 343 28.67 10.99 6.65
C PRO A 343 27.83 10.31 5.56
N LEU A 344 28.30 10.38 4.31
CA LEU A 344 27.58 9.85 3.15
C LEU A 344 27.30 8.35 3.30
N TYR A 345 28.20 7.56 3.88
CA TYR A 345 27.95 6.14 4.15
C TYR A 345 26.81 5.94 5.14
N SER A 346 26.71 6.79 6.16
CA SER A 346 25.64 6.69 7.16
C SER A 346 24.30 7.10 6.57
N TRP A 347 24.27 8.22 5.85
CA TRP A 347 23.07 8.68 5.15
C TRP A 347 22.58 7.66 4.13
N GLN A 348 23.47 7.08 3.32
CA GLN A 348 23.12 6.02 2.38
C GLN A 348 22.86 4.69 3.07
N ALA A 349 23.31 4.42 4.30
CA ALA A 349 22.90 3.22 5.01
C ALA A 349 21.47 3.32 5.57
N SER A 350 21.02 4.53 5.91
CA SER A 350 19.66 4.81 6.40
C SER A 350 18.67 5.21 5.31
N ASN A 351 19.16 5.47 4.09
CA ASN A 351 18.33 5.90 2.97
C ASN A 351 17.50 4.70 2.45
N PRO A 352 16.16 4.70 2.61
CA PRO A 352 15.33 3.61 2.11
C PRO A 352 15.48 3.48 0.59
N SER A 353 15.52 2.25 0.09
CA SER A 353 15.53 1.93 -1.34
C SER A 353 14.64 0.73 -1.59
N ASP A 354 14.11 0.61 -2.80
CA ASP A 354 13.45 -0.59 -3.32
C ASP A 354 14.11 -0.88 -4.67
N ALA A 355 15.35 -1.38 -4.62
CA ALA A 355 16.17 -1.57 -5.81
C ALA A 355 15.69 -2.72 -6.69
N ASP A 356 15.00 -3.70 -6.10
CA ASP A 356 14.41 -4.83 -6.80
C ASP A 356 12.97 -4.56 -7.31
N LEU A 357 12.41 -3.39 -6.99
CA LEU A 357 11.06 -2.95 -7.36
C LEU A 357 9.99 -3.93 -6.85
N SER A 358 10.22 -4.50 -5.66
CA SER A 358 9.31 -5.41 -4.97
C SER A 358 8.13 -4.69 -4.30
N GLY A 359 8.21 -3.36 -4.22
CA GLY A 359 7.26 -2.49 -3.54
C GLY A 359 7.63 -2.22 -2.09
N PHE A 360 8.67 -2.85 -1.55
CA PHE A 360 9.07 -2.74 -0.15
C PHE A 360 10.51 -2.27 0.00
N PRO A 361 10.85 -1.57 1.11
CA PRO A 361 12.22 -1.19 1.36
C PRO A 361 13.16 -2.40 1.45
N ASP A 362 14.27 -2.35 0.73
CA ASP A 362 15.39 -3.28 0.82
C ASP A 362 15.89 -3.32 2.27
N VAL A 363 15.87 -4.52 2.86
CA VAL A 363 16.42 -4.73 4.20
C VAL A 363 17.90 -5.11 4.05
N PRO A 364 18.84 -4.43 4.74
CA PRO A 364 20.23 -4.86 4.80
C PRO A 364 20.33 -6.34 5.22
N PRO A 365 21.25 -7.15 4.65
CA PRO A 365 22.58 -6.75 4.18
C PRO A 365 22.72 -6.66 2.65
N ALA A 366 21.65 -6.42 1.89
CA ALA A 366 21.79 -6.22 0.44
C ALA A 366 22.79 -5.08 0.13
N PRO A 367 23.65 -5.21 -0.90
CA PRO A 367 24.57 -4.16 -1.30
C PRO A 367 23.82 -2.89 -1.76
N LEU A 368 24.14 -1.76 -1.15
CA LEU A 368 23.49 -0.47 -1.37
C LEU A 368 24.37 0.44 -2.23
N THR A 369 23.91 0.85 -3.41
CA THR A 369 24.65 1.81 -4.25
C THR A 369 24.79 3.16 -3.54
N LEU A 370 26.02 3.69 -3.52
CA LEU A 370 26.31 4.95 -2.83
C LEU A 370 25.87 6.20 -3.58
N ASP A 371 25.57 6.11 -4.88
CA ASP A 371 25.15 7.25 -5.71
C ASP A 371 23.65 7.23 -6.04
N ARG A 372 22.82 6.73 -5.12
CA ARG A 372 21.36 6.72 -5.28
C ARG A 372 20.71 7.98 -4.72
N PRO A 373 19.56 8.41 -5.25
CA PRO A 373 18.86 9.60 -4.76
C PRO A 373 18.55 9.52 -3.27
N PHE A 374 18.63 10.65 -2.58
CA PHE A 374 18.18 10.74 -1.19
C PHE A 374 16.66 10.76 -1.11
N ALA A 375 16.10 9.93 -0.23
CA ALA A 375 14.69 9.97 0.12
C ALA A 375 14.34 11.22 0.94
N ALA A 376 13.05 11.45 1.15
CA ALA A 376 12.56 12.48 2.06
C ALA A 376 13.15 12.31 3.48
N GLY A 377 13.44 13.41 4.17
CA GLY A 377 14.01 13.43 5.52
C GLY A 377 15.51 13.73 5.59
N ILE A 378 16.24 13.68 4.47
CA ILE A 378 17.67 14.05 4.41
C ILE A 378 17.92 15.51 4.85
N ASP A 379 16.96 16.40 4.69
CA ASP A 379 17.00 17.78 5.15
C ASP A 379 17.21 17.90 6.68
N THR A 380 16.67 16.96 7.46
CA THR A 380 16.89 16.90 8.91
C THR A 380 18.36 16.60 9.24
N GLU A 381 18.96 15.68 8.50
CA GLU A 381 20.38 15.32 8.64
C GLU A 381 21.30 16.46 8.19
N LEU A 382 20.96 17.13 7.09
CA LEU A 382 21.68 18.31 6.60
C LEU A 382 21.61 19.45 7.63
N ALA A 383 20.45 19.66 8.26
CA ALA A 383 20.29 20.65 9.32
C ALA A 383 21.17 20.32 10.55
N ALA A 384 21.26 19.04 10.94
CA ALA A 384 22.12 18.61 12.04
C ALA A 384 23.61 18.84 11.75
N LEU A 385 24.06 18.54 10.53
CA LEU A 385 25.43 18.79 10.12
C LEU A 385 25.72 20.31 10.02
N GLY A 386 24.78 21.11 9.53
CA GLY A 386 24.86 22.57 9.51
C GLY A 386 25.13 23.16 10.89
N ARG A 387 24.42 22.69 11.93
CA ARG A 387 24.67 23.10 13.33
C ARG A 387 26.07 22.75 13.80
N THR A 388 26.61 21.59 13.39
CA THR A 388 27.99 21.16 13.71
C THR A 388 29.02 22.08 13.04
N VAL A 389 28.80 22.45 11.78
CA VAL A 389 29.65 23.40 11.05
C VAL A 389 29.61 24.78 11.74
N ALA A 390 28.42 25.28 12.08
CA ALA A 390 28.25 26.55 12.78
C ALA A 390 28.92 26.55 14.17
N ALA A 391 28.83 25.46 14.91
CA ALA A 391 29.52 25.29 16.20
C ALA A 391 31.04 25.29 16.03
N THR A 392 31.55 24.62 14.98
CA THR A 392 32.97 24.59 14.65
C THR A 392 33.48 25.99 14.30
N GLN A 393 32.73 26.78 13.53
CA GLN A 393 33.09 28.18 13.21
C GLN A 393 33.12 29.05 14.48
N ARG A 394 32.14 28.92 15.38
CA ARG A 394 32.09 29.62 16.67
C ARG A 394 33.30 29.35 17.57
N SER A 395 34.02 28.24 17.37
CA SER A 395 35.28 27.96 18.08
C SER A 395 36.46 28.87 17.65
N GLY A 396 36.27 29.76 16.65
CA GLY A 396 37.29 30.68 16.15
C GLY A 396 37.99 30.20 14.87
N VAL A 397 37.39 29.25 14.16
CA VAL A 397 37.87 28.75 12.87
C VAL A 397 37.23 29.56 11.75
N ARG A 398 38.04 30.35 11.03
CA ARG A 398 37.56 31.25 9.96
C ARG A 398 37.08 30.53 8.70
N THR A 399 37.66 29.37 8.38
CA THR A 399 37.32 28.59 7.17
C THR A 399 37.19 27.13 7.54
N VAL A 400 35.97 26.62 7.42
CA VAL A 400 35.62 25.21 7.64
C VAL A 400 35.19 24.67 6.28
N GLY A 401 35.93 23.68 5.76
CA GLY A 401 35.52 22.95 4.57
C GLY A 401 34.72 21.70 4.94
N ALA A 402 34.13 21.02 3.95
CA ALA A 402 33.50 19.73 4.15
C ALA A 402 34.06 18.67 3.19
N ILE A 403 34.01 17.41 3.60
CA ILE A 403 34.49 16.27 2.80
C ILE A 403 33.68 15.02 3.14
N THR A 404 33.30 14.22 2.14
CA THR A 404 32.61 12.95 2.40
C THR A 404 33.58 11.87 2.87
N ASP A 405 33.10 10.97 3.74
CA ASP A 405 33.77 9.71 4.07
C ASP A 405 34.19 8.91 2.81
N GLN A 406 33.36 8.87 1.78
CA GLN A 406 33.67 8.29 0.46
C GLN A 406 34.87 8.93 -0.22
N THR A 407 34.98 10.26 -0.18
CA THR A 407 36.14 10.98 -0.73
C THR A 407 37.38 10.72 0.10
N ILE A 408 37.25 10.66 1.43
CA ILE A 408 38.36 10.32 2.32
C ILE A 408 38.88 8.92 2.03
N GLU A 409 38.01 7.92 1.89
CA GLU A 409 38.42 6.54 1.64
C GLU A 409 39.14 6.40 0.29
N SER A 410 38.53 6.95 -0.76
CA SER A 410 39.04 6.85 -2.13
C SER A 410 40.30 7.67 -2.37
N ARG A 411 40.34 8.93 -1.92
CA ARG A 411 41.41 9.90 -2.25
C ARG A 411 42.25 10.35 -1.06
N GLY A 412 41.80 10.11 0.17
CA GLY A 412 42.41 10.63 1.38
C GLY A 412 42.04 12.09 1.67
N LEU A 413 42.44 12.57 2.84
CA LEU A 413 42.28 13.98 3.19
C LEU A 413 43.28 14.87 2.43
N PRO A 414 42.90 16.10 2.03
CA PRO A 414 43.82 17.07 1.45
C PRO A 414 45.06 17.33 2.30
N ARG A 415 46.18 17.70 1.68
CA ARG A 415 47.42 18.04 2.40
C ARG A 415 47.30 19.28 3.27
N SER A 416 46.40 20.20 2.93
CA SER A 416 46.11 21.41 3.72
C SER A 416 45.36 21.11 5.01
N ALA A 417 44.60 20.01 5.06
CA ALA A 417 43.84 19.63 6.23
C ALA A 417 44.77 19.33 7.42
N ARG A 418 44.36 19.77 8.59
CA ARG A 418 45.04 19.59 9.88
C ARG A 418 44.10 19.03 10.94
N ILE A 419 42.82 19.37 10.85
CA ILE A 419 41.79 18.86 11.77
C ILE A 419 40.62 18.31 10.95
N LEU A 420 40.15 17.12 11.30
CA LEU A 420 38.90 16.54 10.80
C LEU A 420 37.92 16.40 11.96
N VAL A 421 36.72 16.95 11.81
CA VAL A 421 35.62 16.84 12.76
C VAL A 421 34.63 15.80 12.23
N ILE A 422 34.29 14.82 13.06
CA ILE A 422 33.34 13.75 12.78
C ILE A 422 32.19 13.87 13.78
N ALA A 423 30.97 13.87 13.27
CA ALA A 423 29.75 13.84 14.06
C ALA A 423 28.64 13.11 13.30
N ASN A 424 27.76 12.44 14.04
CA ASN A 424 26.63 11.66 13.56
C ASN A 424 26.98 10.75 12.36
N ALA A 425 28.12 10.05 12.46
CA ALA A 425 28.65 9.21 11.39
C ALA A 425 28.78 7.73 11.82
N PRO A 426 27.70 6.99 12.11
CA PRO A 426 27.79 5.63 12.63
C PRO A 426 28.56 4.65 11.75
N VAL A 427 28.44 4.77 10.43
CA VAL A 427 28.98 3.79 9.49
C VAL A 427 30.45 4.07 9.18
N TRP A 428 31.28 3.03 9.27
CA TRP A 428 32.69 3.08 8.92
C TRP A 428 33.15 1.83 8.17
N THR A 429 34.28 1.94 7.48
CA THR A 429 34.91 0.83 6.75
C THR A 429 36.37 0.69 7.16
N ALA A 430 36.95 -0.49 6.94
CA ALA A 430 38.38 -0.70 7.13
C ALA A 430 39.23 0.27 6.28
N GLY A 431 38.81 0.55 5.04
CA GLY A 431 39.51 1.48 4.14
C GLY A 431 39.51 2.92 4.65
N LEU A 432 38.36 3.40 5.13
CA LEU A 432 38.24 4.71 5.77
C LEU A 432 39.17 4.81 6.99
N MET A 433 39.18 3.79 7.85
CA MET A 433 40.03 3.77 9.05
C MET A 433 41.53 3.83 8.71
N VAL A 434 41.97 3.14 7.66
CA VAL A 434 43.35 3.23 7.16
C VAL A 434 43.69 4.67 6.75
N ARG A 435 42.77 5.38 6.11
CA ARG A 435 42.97 6.78 5.69
C ARG A 435 43.03 7.73 6.89
N LEU A 436 42.19 7.53 7.90
CA LEU A 436 42.20 8.32 9.12
C LEU A 436 43.50 8.12 9.91
N ARG A 437 43.97 6.88 10.07
CA ARG A 437 45.27 6.59 10.72
C ARG A 437 46.44 7.23 9.99
N ARG A 438 46.46 7.18 8.65
CA ARG A 438 47.48 7.87 7.84
C ARG A 438 47.42 9.39 8.00
N PHE A 439 46.24 9.96 8.20
CA PHE A 439 46.08 11.39 8.46
C PHE A 439 46.66 11.79 9.81
N VAL A 440 46.41 11.00 10.86
CA VAL A 440 47.00 11.24 12.19
C VAL A 440 48.51 11.04 12.18
N ALA A 441 49.00 9.98 11.53
CA ALA A 441 50.44 9.70 11.41
C ALA A 441 51.24 10.83 10.73
N ARG A 442 50.60 11.65 9.88
CA ARG A 442 51.22 12.84 9.26
C ARG A 442 50.96 14.15 10.02
N GLY A 443 50.58 14.06 11.30
CA GLY A 443 50.35 15.20 12.19
C GLY A 443 48.95 15.83 12.10
N GLY A 444 47.98 15.13 11.50
CA GLY A 444 46.57 15.53 11.54
C GLY A 444 45.91 15.18 12.89
N GLN A 445 44.83 15.86 13.23
CA GLN A 445 44.02 15.60 14.42
C GLN A 445 42.59 15.23 14.03
N VAL A 446 42.02 14.23 14.68
CA VAL A 446 40.62 13.84 14.51
C VAL A 446 39.86 14.25 15.78
N VAL A 447 38.70 14.87 15.60
CA VAL A 447 37.78 15.26 16.66
C VAL A 447 36.49 14.47 16.43
N ILE A 448 36.07 13.67 17.40
CA ILE A 448 34.80 12.93 17.34
C ILE A 448 33.88 13.53 18.40
N LEU A 449 32.74 14.07 17.98
CA LEU A 449 31.88 14.88 18.86
C LEU A 449 30.79 14.08 19.59
N ASP A 450 30.64 12.79 19.28
CA ASP A 450 29.60 11.93 19.83
C ASP A 450 30.10 10.49 20.01
N SER A 451 29.30 9.69 20.72
CA SER A 451 29.55 8.27 20.95
C SER A 451 28.97 7.37 19.87
N THR A 452 28.22 7.91 18.91
CA THR A 452 27.54 7.12 17.88
C THR A 452 28.38 6.98 16.62
N SER A 453 29.35 7.87 16.39
CA SER A 453 30.22 7.83 15.21
C SER A 453 31.15 6.62 15.20
N LEU A 454 31.32 6.02 14.02
CA LEU A 454 32.18 4.87 13.76
C LEU A 454 31.82 3.63 14.61
N THR A 455 30.54 3.38 14.83
CA THR A 455 30.00 2.27 15.64
C THR A 455 29.50 1.08 14.84
N ARG A 456 29.34 1.23 13.51
CA ARG A 456 28.76 0.22 12.62
C ARG A 456 29.70 -0.09 11.46
N LEU A 457 30.15 -1.33 11.36
CA LEU A 457 31.07 -1.77 10.31
C LEU A 457 30.32 -2.01 8.99
N ALA A 458 30.92 -1.54 7.91
CA ALA A 458 30.50 -1.79 6.54
C ALA A 458 31.70 -2.17 5.65
N THR A 459 31.38 -2.82 4.53
CA THR A 459 32.33 -3.07 3.43
C THR A 459 31.90 -2.33 2.18
N ILE A 460 32.86 -2.04 1.31
CA ILE A 460 32.61 -1.38 0.02
C ILE A 460 33.20 -2.22 -1.10
N SER A 461 32.38 -2.48 -2.12
CA SER A 461 32.78 -3.12 -3.36
C SER A 461 32.18 -2.37 -4.54
N GLN A 462 32.98 -1.97 -5.52
CA GLN A 462 32.51 -1.35 -6.78
C GLN A 462 31.45 -0.24 -6.59
N ASN A 463 31.58 0.59 -5.54
CA ASN A 463 30.67 1.67 -5.14
C ASN A 463 29.35 1.25 -4.44
N ALA A 464 29.23 -0.02 -4.05
CA ALA A 464 28.15 -0.52 -3.20
C ALA A 464 28.63 -0.69 -1.75
N LEU A 465 27.82 -0.22 -0.80
CA LEU A 465 28.01 -0.33 0.64
C LEU A 465 27.23 -1.54 1.17
N THR A 466 27.89 -2.41 1.92
CA THR A 466 27.24 -3.57 2.58
C THR A 466 27.47 -3.48 4.08
N LEU A 467 26.38 -3.42 4.86
CA LEU A 467 26.45 -3.37 6.32
C LEU A 467 26.80 -4.76 6.87
N VAL A 468 27.82 -4.83 7.73
CA VAL A 468 28.30 -6.08 8.32
C VAL A 468 27.68 -6.29 9.70
N GLY A 469 27.64 -5.26 10.55
CA GLY A 469 27.08 -5.36 11.89
C GLY A 469 27.43 -4.17 12.79
N GLU A 470 26.94 -4.21 14.03
CA GLU A 470 27.31 -3.27 15.08
C GLU A 470 28.69 -3.65 15.65
N GLU A 471 29.73 -3.05 15.08
CA GLU A 471 31.10 -3.21 15.51
C GLU A 471 31.76 -1.83 15.51
N ALA A 472 32.17 -1.39 16.70
CA ALA A 472 32.81 -0.09 16.86
C ALA A 472 34.26 -0.12 16.35
N ALA A 473 34.64 0.92 15.61
CA ALA A 473 36.00 1.11 15.17
C ALA A 473 36.96 1.21 16.37
N ASN A 474 38.12 0.55 16.27
CA ASN A 474 39.23 0.84 17.17
C ASN A 474 39.84 2.21 16.84
N THR A 475 39.39 3.23 17.59
CA THR A 475 39.79 4.63 17.47
C THR A 475 40.95 5.03 18.39
N THR A 476 41.53 4.11 19.18
CA THR A 476 42.63 4.41 20.12
C THR A 476 43.82 5.06 19.43
N ALA A 477 44.15 4.59 18.22
CA ALA A 477 45.23 5.14 17.40
C ALA A 477 44.93 6.53 16.81
N LEU A 478 43.68 7.02 16.89
CA LEU A 478 43.30 8.36 16.44
C LEU A 478 43.50 9.41 17.54
N GLN A 479 43.59 9.00 18.82
CA GLN A 479 43.61 9.87 19.99
C GLN A 479 42.61 11.04 19.86
N PRO A 480 41.31 10.74 19.69
CA PRO A 480 40.35 11.76 19.32
C PRO A 480 40.22 12.82 20.42
N LEU A 481 40.20 14.08 20.02
CA LEU A 481 39.81 15.16 20.93
C LEU A 481 38.30 15.06 21.19
N ALA A 482 37.91 15.24 22.46
CA ALA A 482 36.53 15.02 22.90
C ALA A 482 35.66 16.28 22.78
N ALA A 483 36.25 17.45 22.51
CA ALA A 483 35.51 18.71 22.42
C ALA A 483 36.07 19.70 21.41
N LEU A 484 35.18 20.48 20.79
CA LEU A 484 35.53 21.58 19.89
C LEU A 484 36.39 22.67 20.57
N SER A 485 36.30 22.82 21.89
CA SER A 485 37.14 23.77 22.65
C SER A 485 38.63 23.40 22.63
N GLU A 486 38.96 22.12 22.38
CA GLU A 486 40.33 21.62 22.30
C GLU A 486 41.01 21.95 20.97
N ILE A 487 40.24 22.28 19.93
CA ILE A 487 40.74 22.78 18.64
C ILE A 487 41.58 24.05 18.84
N ARG A 488 41.23 24.90 19.81
CA ARG A 488 42.04 26.09 20.17
C ARG A 488 43.38 25.72 20.79
N ARG A 489 43.43 24.68 21.63
CA ARG A 489 44.66 24.20 22.30
C ARG A 489 45.61 23.50 21.32
N GLY A 490 45.08 22.65 20.43
CA GLY A 490 45.89 21.99 19.39
C GLY A 490 46.54 22.97 18.41
N ARG A 491 45.91 24.13 18.17
CA ARG A 491 46.45 25.18 17.30
C ARG A 491 47.70 25.84 17.87
N ALA A 492 47.84 25.92 19.20
CA ALA A 492 49.04 26.45 19.85
C ALA A 492 50.25 25.50 19.71
N GLN A 493 50.01 24.19 19.66
CA GLN A 493 51.05 23.17 19.46
C GLN A 493 51.48 22.97 18.01
N LEU A 494 50.66 23.40 17.04
CA LEU A 494 50.97 23.32 15.60
C LEU A 494 51.74 24.55 15.05
N HIS A 495 51.97 25.55 15.90
CA HIS A 495 52.72 26.78 15.59
C HIS A 495 54.04 26.90 16.37
N SER A 496 54.34 25.93 17.25
CA SER A 496 55.68 25.60 17.76
C SER A 496 56.28 24.49 16.91
#